data_AF-H2YNE3-F1
#
_entry.id   AF-H2YNE3-F1
#
_cell.length_a   1.000
_cell.length_b   1.000
_cell.length_c   1.000
_cell.angle_alpha   90.00
_cell.angle_beta   90.00
_cell.angle_gamma   90.00
#
_symmetry.space_group_name_H-M   'P 1'
#
loop_
_entity.id
_entity.type
_entity.pdbx_description
1 polymer ?
#
loop_
_entity_poly.entity_id
_entity_poly.type
_entity_poly.pdbx_seq_one_letter_code
_entity_poly.pdbx_strand_id
1 'polypeptide(L)'
;FVDDRNLLYALVADGPLKTFCYRRLSYLKNKFGLHRLLNEETESEAMKNPDISCKRDFYNVRKVDTHIHAAACMGQKHLLGFIQEKARKQPDRVVLLKDGVKMTLKEVFDHLQLDPHYLNVDSLDVHADRQTFHRFDRFNNLYSPMGASELREIFLKTSNDIGGEYFADIIRQVETSLVEQRYHFLELRLSIYGKNYNEWESLAHWFTSHKLQSTHIRWMIQVPRLYDLYKSKGVVNTFQQILENVFLPVFEATIRPNKHKDLSLFLRHITGFDSVDDESKQEAGFMKKSSPTPDEWQRPTNPSYTYYLFYMYSNIARLNYLRHIRDMNTFTLRPHSGEAGHHDHLLTAFMLAENISHGLVLKKVPVLQYLFYLSQIGICMSPLSNNHLFLEYNKSPFPDYFARGLNVCLSTDDPLQFHFTMEPLMEEYAVAAQVWKLSVCDMCELARNSVIISSFSHSEKQHWLGASYREEGEEGNDPCKTNVPSVRVAFRHETLVKELRILCHAFSRDVSHT
;
A
#
# COMPACT_ATOMS: atom_id res chain seq x y z
N PHE A 1 -17.02 -7.38 17.57
CA PHE A 1 -16.04 -7.91 16.60
C PHE A 1 -16.30 -9.37 16.24
N VAL A 2 -16.03 -10.37 17.10
CA VAL A 2 -16.15 -11.79 16.69
C VAL A 2 -17.56 -12.15 16.23
N ASP A 3 -18.60 -11.67 16.92
CA ASP A 3 -19.99 -11.90 16.52
C ASP A 3 -20.31 -11.24 15.18
N ASP A 4 -19.91 -9.97 15.00
CA ASP A 4 -20.11 -9.22 13.75
C ASP A 4 -19.37 -9.87 12.58
N ARG A 5 -18.15 -10.37 12.80
CA ARG A 5 -17.36 -11.12 11.82
C ARG A 5 -18.08 -12.41 11.43
N ASN A 6 -18.60 -13.15 12.40
CA ASN A 6 -19.33 -14.39 12.13
C ASN A 6 -20.64 -14.13 11.38
N LEU A 7 -21.34 -13.05 11.69
CA LEU A 7 -22.52 -12.60 10.95
C LEU A 7 -22.15 -12.29 9.50
N LEU A 8 -21.13 -11.46 9.28
CA LEU A 8 -20.66 -11.12 7.94
C LEU A 8 -20.18 -12.37 7.19
N TYR A 9 -19.53 -13.31 7.86
CA TYR A 9 -19.08 -14.57 7.26
C TYR A 9 -20.27 -15.42 6.81
N ALA A 10 -21.33 -15.50 7.62
CA ALA A 10 -22.56 -16.18 7.27
C ALA A 10 -23.25 -15.52 6.05
N LEU A 11 -23.32 -14.18 6.01
CA LEU A 11 -23.84 -13.44 4.86
C LEU A 11 -23.01 -13.69 3.59
N VAL A 12 -21.68 -13.67 3.71
CA VAL A 12 -20.78 -13.97 2.60
C VAL A 12 -20.95 -15.41 2.11
N ALA A 13 -21.34 -16.34 2.98
CA ALA A 13 -21.61 -17.73 2.62
C ALA A 13 -23.00 -17.96 2.01
N ASP A 14 -23.95 -17.06 2.23
CA ASP A 14 -25.35 -17.19 1.81
C ASP A 14 -25.53 -17.26 0.27
N GLY A 15 -26.22 -18.29 -0.20
CA GLY A 15 -26.39 -18.59 -1.64
C GLY A 15 -27.23 -17.56 -2.40
N PRO A 16 -28.45 -17.23 -1.93
CA PRO A 16 -29.26 -16.17 -2.50
C PRO A 16 -28.54 -14.82 -2.55
N LEU A 17 -27.89 -14.41 -1.46
CA LEU A 17 -27.16 -13.14 -1.39
C LEU A 17 -25.98 -13.09 -2.36
N LYS A 18 -25.20 -14.17 -2.48
CA LYS A 18 -24.14 -14.29 -3.51
C LYS A 18 -24.69 -14.04 -4.91
N THR A 19 -25.83 -14.65 -5.24
CA THR A 19 -26.46 -14.53 -6.55
C THR A 19 -26.98 -13.12 -6.78
N PHE A 20 -27.60 -12.51 -5.77
CA PHE A 20 -28.03 -11.12 -5.82
C PHE A 20 -26.84 -10.18 -6.09
N CYS A 21 -25.80 -10.22 -5.25
CA CYS A 21 -24.62 -9.37 -5.39
C CYS A 21 -23.92 -9.59 -6.73
N TYR A 22 -23.77 -10.83 -7.19
CA TYR A 22 -23.22 -11.12 -8.50
C TYR A 22 -24.02 -10.46 -9.63
N ARG A 23 -25.35 -10.55 -9.60
CA ARG A 23 -26.22 -9.88 -10.59
C ARG A 23 -26.09 -8.37 -10.54
N ARG A 24 -26.00 -7.77 -9.34
CA ARG A 24 -25.76 -6.32 -9.18
C ARG A 24 -24.40 -5.91 -9.76
N LEU A 25 -23.33 -6.65 -9.46
CA LEU A 25 -21.98 -6.37 -9.97
C LEU A 25 -21.90 -6.52 -11.50
N SER A 26 -22.57 -7.52 -12.07
CA SER A 26 -22.69 -7.65 -13.53
C SER A 26 -23.48 -6.51 -14.15
N TYR A 27 -24.56 -6.06 -13.50
CA TYR A 27 -25.32 -4.87 -13.91
C TYR A 27 -24.43 -3.62 -13.93
N LEU A 28 -23.65 -3.36 -12.88
CA LEU A 28 -22.75 -2.21 -12.78
C LEU A 28 -21.74 -2.18 -13.94
N LYS A 29 -21.08 -3.31 -14.20
CA LYS A 29 -20.14 -3.45 -15.32
C LYS A 29 -20.80 -3.15 -16.67
N ASN A 30 -21.95 -3.77 -16.94
CA ASN A 30 -22.66 -3.57 -18.20
C ASN A 30 -23.18 -2.14 -18.37
N LYS A 31 -23.63 -1.52 -17.27
CA LYS A 31 -24.09 -0.13 -17.25
C LYS A 31 -22.95 0.83 -17.60
N PHE A 32 -21.74 0.61 -17.09
CA PHE A 32 -20.57 1.40 -17.47
C PHE A 32 -20.18 1.18 -18.93
N GLY A 33 -20.29 -0.05 -19.43
CA GLY A 33 -20.12 -0.33 -20.87
C GLY A 33 -21.08 0.48 -21.74
N LEU A 34 -22.35 0.55 -21.37
CA LEU A 34 -23.33 1.39 -22.06
C LEU A 34 -23.02 2.88 -21.95
N HIS A 35 -22.62 3.36 -20.77
CA HIS A 35 -22.20 4.75 -20.56
C HIS A 35 -21.07 5.15 -21.51
N ARG A 36 -20.04 4.32 -21.63
CA ARG A 36 -18.93 4.56 -22.56
C ARG A 36 -19.43 4.69 -24.01
N LEU A 37 -20.26 3.76 -24.47
CA LEU A 37 -20.81 3.81 -25.84
C LEU A 37 -21.61 5.08 -26.14
N LEU A 38 -22.23 5.68 -25.11
CA LEU A 38 -23.08 6.86 -25.27
C LEU A 38 -22.34 8.19 -25.04
N ASN A 39 -21.30 8.20 -24.19
CA ASN A 39 -20.72 9.44 -23.67
C ASN A 39 -19.20 9.60 -23.89
N GLU A 40 -18.52 8.62 -24.50
CA GLU A 40 -17.05 8.69 -24.70
C GLU A 40 -16.62 9.91 -25.53
N GLU A 41 -17.41 10.31 -26.54
CA GLU A 41 -17.17 11.53 -27.32
C GLU A 41 -17.33 12.79 -26.45
N THR A 42 -18.41 12.88 -25.68
CA THR A 42 -18.67 14.00 -24.76
C THR A 42 -17.57 14.14 -23.69
N GLU A 43 -17.11 13.01 -23.13
CA GLU A 43 -15.99 12.99 -22.20
C GLU A 43 -14.70 13.49 -22.87
N SER A 44 -14.41 13.02 -24.09
CA SER A 44 -13.24 13.42 -24.87
C SER A 44 -13.24 14.91 -25.23
N GLU A 45 -14.39 15.45 -25.64
CA GLU A 45 -14.56 16.88 -25.94
C GLU A 45 -14.36 17.74 -24.70
N ALA A 46 -14.91 17.34 -23.56
CA ALA A 46 -14.74 18.06 -22.30
C ALA A 46 -13.27 18.14 -21.86
N MET A 47 -12.49 17.06 -22.03
CA MET A 47 -11.06 17.06 -21.70
C MET A 47 -10.23 17.96 -22.65
N LYS A 48 -10.62 18.02 -23.93
CA LYS A 48 -9.95 18.87 -24.94
C LYS A 48 -10.32 20.34 -24.82
N ASN A 49 -11.47 20.65 -24.22
CA ASN A 49 -11.92 22.02 -24.05
C ASN A 49 -11.08 22.73 -22.96
N PRO A 50 -10.28 23.75 -23.33
CA PRO A 50 -9.40 24.43 -22.38
C PRO A 50 -10.15 25.22 -21.30
N ASP A 51 -11.40 25.60 -21.54
CA ASP A 51 -12.23 26.30 -20.55
C ASP A 51 -12.76 25.34 -19.46
N ILE A 52 -12.80 24.03 -19.75
CA ILE A 52 -13.23 23.00 -18.82
C ILE A 52 -12.01 22.35 -18.14
N SER A 53 -11.02 21.90 -18.92
CA SER A 53 -9.86 21.18 -18.36
C SER A 53 -8.79 22.12 -17.82
N CYS A 54 -8.84 23.42 -18.11
CA CYS A 54 -7.78 24.37 -17.76
C CYS A 54 -6.38 23.89 -18.20
N LYS A 55 -6.29 23.27 -19.40
CA LYS A 55 -5.06 22.66 -19.95
C LYS A 55 -4.53 21.49 -19.10
N ARG A 56 -5.38 20.86 -18.29
CA ARG A 56 -5.03 19.61 -17.63
C ARG A 56 -5.01 18.46 -18.62
N ASP A 57 -4.08 17.56 -18.39
CA ASP A 57 -3.93 16.30 -19.11
C ASP A 57 -3.46 15.22 -18.13
N PHE A 58 -3.32 14.00 -18.62
CA PHE A 58 -2.87 12.89 -17.78
C PHE A 58 -1.46 13.09 -17.19
N TYR A 59 -0.58 13.85 -17.81
CA TYR A 59 0.78 14.08 -17.30
C TYR A 59 0.79 15.08 -16.15
N ASN A 60 -0.12 16.05 -16.15
CA ASN A 60 -0.11 17.16 -15.19
C ASN A 60 -1.22 17.11 -14.11
N VAL A 61 -2.03 16.05 -14.10
CA VAL A 61 -2.87 15.67 -12.95
C VAL A 61 -2.03 14.97 -11.90
N ARG A 62 -2.36 15.18 -10.61
CA ARG A 62 -1.59 14.58 -9.51
C ARG A 62 -1.95 13.12 -9.37
N LYS A 63 -0.94 12.29 -9.12
CA LYS A 63 -1.09 10.86 -8.91
C LYS A 63 -0.24 10.46 -7.71
N VAL A 64 -0.77 9.57 -6.89
CA VAL A 64 -0.07 9.05 -5.72
C VAL A 64 0.15 7.57 -5.92
N ASP A 65 1.40 7.12 -5.80
CA ASP A 65 1.68 5.71 -5.58
C ASP A 65 1.32 5.36 -4.13
N THR A 66 0.19 4.68 -4.00
CA THR A 66 -0.47 4.43 -2.71
C THR A 66 -0.02 3.13 -2.06
N HIS A 67 0.75 2.30 -2.77
CA HIS A 67 1.28 1.05 -2.24
C HIS A 67 2.67 0.77 -2.85
N ILE A 68 3.71 1.13 -2.09
CA ILE A 68 5.12 0.99 -2.49
C ILE A 68 6.01 0.69 -1.27
N HIS A 69 6.89 -0.29 -1.39
CA HIS A 69 7.86 -0.65 -0.36
C HIS A 69 9.14 0.20 -0.46
N ALA A 70 9.54 0.85 0.64
CA ALA A 70 10.67 1.79 0.62
C ALA A 70 11.98 1.14 0.14
N ALA A 71 12.24 -0.11 0.51
CA ALA A 71 13.47 -0.83 0.14
C ALA A 71 13.56 -1.15 -1.36
N ALA A 72 12.45 -1.02 -2.11
CA ALA A 72 12.34 -1.34 -3.52
C ALA A 72 11.83 -0.14 -4.35
N CYS A 73 11.85 1.08 -3.81
CA CYS A 73 11.19 2.22 -4.45
C CYS A 73 11.93 2.81 -5.67
N MET A 74 13.07 2.24 -6.05
CA MET A 74 13.94 2.67 -7.14
C MET A 74 14.07 1.57 -8.19
N GLY A 75 14.29 1.95 -9.45
CA GLY A 75 14.57 0.98 -10.51
C GLY A 75 15.97 0.37 -10.42
N GLN A 76 16.17 -0.76 -11.10
CA GLN A 76 17.44 -1.52 -11.09
C GLN A 76 18.62 -0.73 -11.61
N LYS A 77 18.42 0.02 -12.70
CA LYS A 77 19.44 0.88 -13.28
C LYS A 77 19.90 1.96 -12.29
N HIS A 78 18.98 2.50 -11.51
CA HIS A 78 19.29 3.49 -10.48
C HIS A 78 20.10 2.86 -9.35
N LEU A 79 19.65 1.73 -8.79
CA LEU A 79 20.38 1.02 -7.75
C LEU A 79 21.80 0.62 -8.20
N LEU A 80 21.93 0.05 -9.41
CA LEU A 80 23.23 -0.31 -9.97
C LEU A 80 24.15 0.91 -10.08
N GLY A 81 23.66 1.98 -10.70
CA GLY A 81 24.43 3.21 -10.88
C GLY A 81 24.89 3.79 -9.55
N PHE A 82 24.03 3.72 -8.53
CA PHE A 82 24.35 4.14 -7.17
C PHE A 82 25.47 3.28 -6.54
N ILE A 83 25.34 1.95 -6.62
CA ILE A 83 26.36 1.01 -6.10
C ILE A 83 27.71 1.26 -6.78
N GLN A 84 27.73 1.38 -8.10
CA GLN A 84 28.95 1.64 -8.88
C GLN A 84 29.56 3.00 -8.53
N GLU A 85 28.73 4.03 -8.35
CA GLU A 85 29.20 5.35 -7.95
C GLU A 85 29.86 5.31 -6.57
N LYS A 86 29.22 4.67 -5.57
CA LYS A 86 29.76 4.55 -4.21
C LYS A 86 31.03 3.72 -4.18
N ALA A 87 31.07 2.59 -4.88
CA ALA A 87 32.27 1.76 -4.99
C ALA A 87 33.46 2.54 -5.59
N ARG A 88 33.21 3.41 -6.57
CA ARG A 88 34.26 4.23 -7.18
C ARG A 88 34.70 5.42 -6.33
N LYS A 89 33.75 6.11 -5.68
CA LYS A 89 34.02 7.35 -4.93
C LYS A 89 34.42 7.11 -3.48
N GLN A 90 34.02 5.99 -2.89
CA GLN A 90 34.19 5.69 -1.47
C GLN A 90 34.68 4.24 -1.23
N PRO A 91 35.74 3.76 -1.91
CA PRO A 91 36.20 2.37 -1.76
C PRO A 91 36.67 2.04 -0.34
N ASP A 92 37.34 2.98 0.33
CA ASP A 92 37.93 2.78 1.67
C ASP A 92 36.95 3.09 2.82
N ARG A 93 35.68 3.38 2.51
CA ARG A 93 34.66 3.61 3.54
C ARG A 93 34.38 2.29 4.25
N VAL A 94 34.53 2.27 5.58
CA VAL A 94 34.09 1.13 6.41
C VAL A 94 32.57 1.07 6.37
N VAL A 95 32.03 -0.04 5.86
CA VAL A 95 30.58 -0.21 5.62
C VAL A 95 29.95 -1.37 6.40
N LEU A 96 30.77 -2.32 6.85
CA LEU A 96 30.31 -3.53 7.50
C LEU A 96 31.24 -3.92 8.64
N LEU A 97 30.69 -4.41 9.75
CA LEU A 97 31.43 -5.03 10.84
C LEU A 97 31.02 -6.50 10.95
N LYS A 98 31.85 -7.39 10.40
CA LYS A 98 31.61 -8.84 10.40
C LYS A 98 32.56 -9.53 11.38
N ASP A 99 32.03 -10.24 12.36
CA ASP A 99 32.80 -10.94 13.40
C ASP A 99 33.84 -10.07 14.14
N GLY A 100 33.52 -8.80 14.35
CA GLY A 100 34.42 -7.82 15.00
C GLY A 100 35.44 -7.19 14.05
N VAL A 101 35.52 -7.62 12.79
CA VAL A 101 36.40 -7.07 11.77
C VAL A 101 35.65 -6.00 10.97
N LYS A 102 36.22 -4.80 10.92
CA LYS A 102 35.73 -3.72 10.07
C LYS A 102 36.13 -4.00 8.62
N MET A 103 35.16 -4.02 7.74
CA MET A 103 35.36 -4.18 6.29
C MET A 103 35.01 -2.89 5.57
N THR A 104 35.91 -2.46 4.70
CA THR A 104 35.69 -1.39 3.73
C THR A 104 34.77 -1.84 2.59
N LEU A 105 34.16 -0.91 1.87
CA LEU A 105 33.31 -1.22 0.73
C LEU A 105 34.07 -2.05 -0.31
N LYS A 106 35.34 -1.71 -0.56
CA LYS A 106 36.23 -2.48 -1.44
C LYS A 106 36.43 -3.91 -0.94
N GLU A 107 36.75 -4.10 0.34
CA GLU A 107 36.95 -5.44 0.92
C GLU A 107 35.67 -6.29 0.89
N VAL A 108 34.49 -5.68 1.01
CA VAL A 108 33.21 -6.39 0.83
C VAL A 108 33.07 -6.91 -0.59
N PHE A 109 33.36 -6.08 -1.61
CA PHE A 109 33.34 -6.52 -3.01
C PHE A 109 34.38 -7.59 -3.32
N ASP A 110 35.61 -7.42 -2.81
CA ASP A 110 36.68 -8.42 -2.95
C ASP A 110 36.30 -9.76 -2.31
N HIS A 111 35.68 -9.73 -1.11
CA HIS A 111 35.19 -10.92 -0.41
C HIS A 111 34.07 -11.64 -1.18
N LEU A 112 33.15 -10.88 -1.78
CA LEU A 112 32.08 -11.43 -2.62
C LEU A 112 32.57 -11.87 -4.00
N GLN A 113 33.85 -11.62 -4.34
CA GLN A 113 34.45 -11.89 -5.66
C GLN A 113 33.72 -11.16 -6.78
N LEU A 114 33.29 -9.92 -6.52
CA LEU A 114 32.56 -9.07 -7.44
C LEU A 114 33.38 -7.82 -7.77
N ASP A 115 33.52 -7.49 -9.05
CA ASP A 115 34.09 -6.21 -9.47
C ASP A 115 32.96 -5.22 -9.83
N PRO A 116 32.78 -4.14 -9.06
CA PRO A 116 31.77 -3.12 -9.32
C PRO A 116 31.79 -2.55 -10.75
N HIS A 117 32.96 -2.48 -11.39
CA HIS A 117 33.11 -1.93 -12.73
C HIS A 117 32.42 -2.78 -13.79
N TYR A 118 32.39 -4.10 -13.61
CA TYR A 118 31.81 -5.05 -14.56
C TYR A 118 30.36 -5.44 -14.23
N LEU A 119 29.80 -4.94 -13.12
CA LEU A 119 28.40 -5.16 -12.79
C LEU A 119 27.47 -4.51 -13.84
N ASN A 120 26.43 -5.24 -14.18
CA ASN A 120 25.32 -4.80 -15.03
C ASN A 120 23.97 -5.12 -14.36
N VAL A 121 22.87 -4.71 -14.99
CA VAL A 121 21.53 -4.88 -14.42
C VAL A 121 21.20 -6.36 -14.18
N ASP A 122 21.58 -7.24 -15.11
CA ASP A 122 21.33 -8.68 -14.97
C ASP A 122 22.12 -9.29 -13.82
N SER A 123 23.36 -8.81 -13.58
CA SER A 123 24.19 -9.27 -12.46
C SER A 123 23.63 -8.90 -11.09
N LEU A 124 22.75 -7.89 -11.00
CA LEU A 124 22.07 -7.57 -9.74
C LEU A 124 21.11 -8.67 -9.29
N ASP A 125 20.58 -9.49 -10.21
CA ASP A 125 19.66 -10.60 -9.94
C ASP A 125 18.49 -10.23 -8.99
N VAL A 126 17.91 -9.05 -9.22
CA VAL A 126 16.83 -8.48 -8.40
C VAL A 126 15.50 -8.40 -9.15
N HIS A 127 15.47 -8.72 -10.46
CA HIS A 127 14.22 -8.70 -11.24
C HIS A 127 13.40 -9.97 -10.98
N ALA A 128 12.08 -9.81 -10.87
CA ALA A 128 11.21 -10.97 -10.78
C ALA A 128 11.09 -11.67 -12.14
N ASP A 129 11.29 -12.99 -12.16
CA ASP A 129 11.19 -13.81 -13.37
C ASP A 129 10.05 -14.84 -13.26
N ARG A 130 9.90 -15.68 -14.29
CA ARG A 130 8.89 -16.76 -14.29
C ARG A 130 9.01 -17.72 -13.11
N GLN A 131 10.18 -17.81 -12.48
CA GLN A 131 10.42 -18.72 -11.37
C GLN A 131 9.98 -18.15 -10.01
N THR A 132 9.58 -16.87 -9.96
CA THR A 132 9.00 -16.22 -8.78
C THR A 132 7.50 -16.51 -8.61
N PHE A 133 6.84 -17.00 -9.66
CA PHE A 133 5.41 -17.31 -9.64
C PHE A 133 5.06 -18.34 -8.56
N HIS A 134 4.22 -17.96 -7.60
CA HIS A 134 3.87 -18.71 -6.39
C HIS A 134 5.06 -19.06 -5.46
N ARG A 135 6.22 -18.39 -5.60
CA ARG A 135 7.43 -18.64 -4.81
C ARG A 135 7.85 -17.39 -4.03
N PHE A 136 7.07 -17.09 -2.99
CA PHE A 136 7.30 -15.92 -2.13
C PHE A 136 8.66 -15.96 -1.40
N ASP A 137 9.20 -17.17 -1.15
CA ASP A 137 10.55 -17.36 -0.62
C ASP A 137 11.63 -16.85 -1.58
N ARG A 138 11.47 -17.10 -2.89
CA ARG A 138 12.38 -16.59 -3.92
C ARG A 138 12.23 -15.07 -4.07
N PHE A 139 11.00 -14.57 -4.03
CA PHE A 139 10.74 -13.13 -4.03
C PHE A 139 11.46 -12.41 -2.88
N ASN A 140 11.42 -12.93 -1.66
CA ASN A 140 12.13 -12.35 -0.52
C ASN A 140 13.65 -12.26 -0.72
N ASN A 141 14.23 -13.17 -1.50
CA ASN A 141 15.66 -13.17 -1.81
C ASN A 141 16.02 -12.08 -2.83
N LEU A 142 15.09 -11.65 -3.69
CA LEU A 142 15.30 -10.59 -4.69
C LEU A 142 15.54 -9.20 -4.07
N TYR A 143 15.28 -9.03 -2.77
CA TYR A 143 15.73 -7.85 -2.04
C TYR A 143 17.25 -7.86 -1.75
N SER A 144 17.96 -8.94 -2.09
CA SER A 144 19.40 -9.08 -1.87
C SER A 144 20.14 -8.99 -3.20
N PRO A 145 20.69 -7.82 -3.55
CA PRO A 145 21.42 -7.64 -4.80
C PRO A 145 22.56 -8.66 -4.93
N MET A 146 22.69 -9.27 -6.10
CA MET A 146 23.65 -10.35 -6.41
C MET A 146 23.49 -11.58 -5.50
N GLY A 147 22.31 -11.77 -4.88
CA GLY A 147 22.07 -12.79 -3.86
C GLY A 147 22.82 -12.55 -2.54
N ALA A 148 23.47 -11.40 -2.37
CA ALA A 148 24.31 -11.09 -1.22
C ALA A 148 23.52 -10.32 -0.15
N SER A 149 23.34 -10.95 1.02
CA SER A 149 22.67 -10.33 2.17
C SER A 149 23.40 -9.09 2.68
N GLU A 150 24.73 -9.08 2.57
CA GLU A 150 25.61 -7.98 2.96
C GLU A 150 25.30 -6.71 2.15
N LEU A 151 25.07 -6.85 0.84
CA LEU A 151 24.76 -5.70 -0.02
C LEU A 151 23.36 -5.16 0.26
N ARG A 152 22.39 -6.03 0.58
CA ARG A 152 21.09 -5.59 1.09
C ARG A 152 21.23 -4.78 2.39
N GLU A 153 22.04 -5.27 3.32
CA GLU A 153 22.27 -4.61 4.59
C GLU A 153 22.90 -3.24 4.40
N ILE A 154 23.94 -3.13 3.59
CA ILE A 154 24.67 -1.88 3.35
C ILE A 154 23.81 -0.86 2.61
N PHE A 155 23.10 -1.26 1.54
CA PHE A 155 22.44 -0.31 0.63
C PHE A 155 20.95 -0.11 0.89
N LEU A 156 20.25 -1.07 1.50
CA LEU A 156 18.78 -1.11 1.56
C LEU A 156 18.19 -1.23 2.97
N LYS A 157 19.02 -1.15 4.03
CA LYS A 157 18.56 -1.13 5.42
C LYS A 157 18.73 0.25 6.04
N THR A 158 17.75 0.60 6.88
CA THR A 158 17.75 1.84 7.69
C THR A 158 18.71 1.76 8.88
N SER A 159 19.03 0.55 9.35
CA SER A 159 19.94 0.29 10.46
C SER A 159 21.02 -0.69 10.00
N ASN A 160 22.25 -0.20 9.91
CA ASN A 160 23.48 -0.94 9.58
C ASN A 160 24.68 -0.17 10.18
N ASP A 161 25.91 -0.63 9.93
CA ASP A 161 27.13 -0.03 10.52
C ASP A 161 27.42 1.41 10.07
N ILE A 162 26.84 1.87 8.96
CA ILE A 162 26.92 3.26 8.48
C ILE A 162 25.67 4.07 8.83
N GLY A 163 24.83 3.55 9.72
CA GLY A 163 23.60 4.22 10.15
C GLY A 163 22.58 4.41 9.03
N GLY A 164 22.57 3.55 8.00
CA GLY A 164 21.63 3.62 6.89
C GLY A 164 21.85 4.78 5.91
N GLU A 165 23.05 5.39 5.91
CA GLU A 165 23.43 6.54 5.08
C GLU A 165 23.11 6.32 3.59
N TYR A 166 23.53 5.17 3.04
CA TYR A 166 23.34 4.87 1.63
C TYR A 166 21.88 4.69 1.24
N PHE A 167 21.07 4.07 2.09
CA PHE A 167 19.65 3.94 1.82
C PHE A 167 18.95 5.30 1.84
N ALA A 168 19.29 6.16 2.81
CA ALA A 168 18.78 7.52 2.86
C ALA A 168 19.20 8.37 1.64
N ASP A 169 20.42 8.20 1.14
CA ASP A 169 20.87 8.85 -0.11
C ASP A 169 20.02 8.44 -1.32
N ILE A 170 19.70 7.15 -1.44
CA ILE A 170 18.84 6.65 -2.53
C ILE A 170 17.47 7.29 -2.45
N ILE A 171 16.84 7.32 -1.27
CA ILE A 171 15.53 7.96 -1.07
C ILE A 171 15.56 9.44 -1.47
N ARG A 172 16.63 10.17 -1.14
CA ARG A 172 16.79 11.58 -1.55
C ARG A 172 16.94 11.76 -3.05
N GLN A 173 17.63 10.83 -3.73
CA GLN A 173 17.71 10.84 -5.19
C GLN A 173 16.33 10.58 -5.82
N VAL A 174 15.57 9.61 -5.29
CA VAL A 174 14.18 9.37 -5.71
C VAL A 174 13.31 10.61 -5.50
N GLU A 175 13.39 11.26 -4.33
CA GLU A 175 12.67 12.50 -4.05
C GLU A 175 13.01 13.61 -5.05
N THR A 176 14.29 13.73 -5.42
CA THR A 176 14.75 14.75 -6.37
C THR A 176 14.05 14.55 -7.72
N SER A 177 13.98 13.30 -8.21
CA SER A 177 13.25 12.97 -9.44
C SER A 177 11.74 13.26 -9.33
N LEU A 178 11.11 12.99 -8.17
CA LEU A 178 9.69 13.31 -7.96
C LEU A 178 9.42 14.82 -7.99
N VAL A 179 10.30 15.63 -7.40
CA VAL A 179 10.19 17.09 -7.40
C VAL A 179 10.32 17.64 -8.83
N GLU A 180 11.21 17.07 -9.64
CA GLU A 180 11.35 17.40 -11.06
C GLU A 180 10.08 17.05 -11.86
N GLN A 181 9.47 15.89 -11.57
CA GLN A 181 8.21 15.43 -12.19
C GLN A 181 6.97 16.22 -11.73
N ARG A 182 7.04 16.84 -10.55
CA ARG A 182 6.04 17.77 -9.95
C ARG A 182 4.67 17.18 -9.59
N TYR A 183 4.21 16.13 -10.27
CA TYR A 183 2.83 15.63 -10.16
C TYR A 183 2.73 14.22 -9.59
N HIS A 184 3.86 13.59 -9.25
CA HIS A 184 3.90 12.23 -8.70
C HIS A 184 4.30 12.28 -7.22
N PHE A 185 3.65 11.45 -6.42
CA PHE A 185 3.78 11.42 -4.96
C PHE A 185 3.85 9.96 -4.52
N LEU A 186 4.52 9.66 -3.40
CA LEU A 186 4.69 8.29 -2.90
C LEU A 186 4.25 8.14 -1.45
N GLU A 187 3.68 6.99 -1.12
CA GLU A 187 3.47 6.52 0.26
C GLU A 187 4.38 5.32 0.55
N LEU A 188 5.63 5.60 0.94
CA LEU A 188 6.66 4.59 1.16
C LEU A 188 6.44 3.82 2.47
N ARG A 189 6.58 2.49 2.40
CA ARG A 189 6.49 1.62 3.58
C ARG A 189 7.84 1.29 4.22
N LEU A 190 7.95 1.57 5.51
CA LEU A 190 9.08 1.20 6.36
C LEU A 190 8.66 0.13 7.36
N SER A 191 9.55 -0.83 7.63
CA SER A 191 9.22 -1.95 8.52
C SER A 191 9.51 -1.63 9.98
N ILE A 192 8.56 -1.93 10.85
CA ILE A 192 8.79 -2.17 12.28
C ILE A 192 8.39 -3.62 12.53
N TYR A 193 9.35 -4.43 12.96
CA TYR A 193 9.16 -5.87 13.13
C TYR A 193 8.52 -6.24 14.47
N GLY A 194 8.61 -5.36 15.47
CA GLY A 194 8.09 -5.61 16.81
C GLY A 194 8.91 -6.63 17.60
N LYS A 195 10.18 -6.83 17.24
CA LYS A 195 11.13 -7.68 17.96
C LYS A 195 11.71 -6.97 19.18
N ASN A 196 11.93 -5.66 19.07
CA ASN A 196 12.55 -4.85 20.10
C ASN A 196 11.83 -3.51 20.24
N TYR A 197 11.64 -3.07 21.47
CA TYR A 197 11.11 -1.76 21.85
C TYR A 197 11.82 -0.59 21.16
N ASN A 198 13.15 -0.69 21.02
CA ASN A 198 13.99 0.40 20.51
C ASN A 198 13.95 0.56 18.98
N GLU A 199 13.27 -0.33 18.24
CA GLU A 199 13.18 -0.22 16.77
C GLU A 199 12.63 1.14 16.31
N TRP A 200 11.66 1.68 17.04
CA TRP A 200 11.09 3.00 16.75
C TRP A 200 12.08 4.14 16.93
N GLU A 201 12.89 4.10 17.99
CA GLU A 201 13.86 5.14 18.26
C GLU A 201 14.99 5.10 17.22
N SER A 202 15.48 3.91 16.87
CA SER A 202 16.47 3.73 15.81
C SER A 202 15.94 4.22 14.45
N LEU A 203 14.71 3.86 14.09
CA LEU A 203 14.11 4.29 12.82
C LEU A 203 13.85 5.80 12.78
N ALA A 204 13.33 6.37 13.87
CA ALA A 204 13.11 7.79 13.97
C ALA A 204 14.41 8.58 13.91
N HIS A 205 15.46 8.10 14.58
CA HIS A 205 16.79 8.70 14.53
C HIS A 205 17.37 8.65 13.12
N TRP A 206 17.23 7.52 12.41
CA TRP A 206 17.62 7.43 10.99
C TRP A 206 16.91 8.49 10.14
N PHE A 207 15.59 8.64 10.32
CA PHE A 207 14.79 9.63 9.60
C PHE A 207 15.23 11.07 9.86
N THR A 208 15.46 11.44 11.13
CA THR A 208 15.82 12.81 11.51
C THR A 208 17.28 13.15 11.17
N SER A 209 18.22 12.24 11.43
CA SER A 209 19.64 12.44 11.14
C SER A 209 19.91 12.64 9.66
N HIS A 210 19.18 11.92 8.79
CA HIS A 210 19.32 12.03 7.33
C HIS A 210 18.38 13.06 6.68
N LYS A 211 17.56 13.78 7.47
CA LYS A 211 16.66 14.85 7.02
C LYS A 211 15.70 14.41 5.90
N LEU A 212 15.01 13.29 6.11
CA LEU A 212 14.11 12.67 5.11
C LEU A 212 12.68 13.27 5.12
N GLN A 213 12.51 14.51 5.61
CA GLN A 213 11.22 15.20 5.52
C GLN A 213 10.95 15.62 4.07
N SER A 214 9.79 15.23 3.55
CA SER A 214 9.43 15.48 2.15
C SER A 214 8.01 16.06 2.01
N THR A 215 7.80 16.84 0.96
CA THR A 215 6.46 17.24 0.49
C THR A 215 5.86 16.23 -0.50
N HIS A 216 6.69 15.41 -1.15
CA HIS A 216 6.27 14.44 -2.16
C HIS A 216 6.15 13.02 -1.60
N ILE A 217 6.83 12.72 -0.50
CA ILE A 217 6.84 11.41 0.15
C ILE A 217 6.10 11.48 1.49
N ARG A 218 5.23 10.49 1.71
CA ARG A 218 4.64 10.16 3.01
C ARG A 218 5.08 8.75 3.39
N TRP A 219 4.99 8.45 4.68
CA TRP A 219 5.52 7.20 5.23
C TRP A 219 4.43 6.39 5.90
N MET A 220 4.49 5.08 5.72
CA MET A 220 3.61 4.12 6.37
C MET A 220 4.44 3.04 7.06
N ILE A 221 3.97 2.57 8.20
CA ILE A 221 4.67 1.54 8.98
C ILE A 221 4.07 0.18 8.67
N GLN A 222 4.85 -0.68 8.01
CA GLN A 222 4.45 -2.07 7.81
C GLN A 222 4.94 -2.95 8.94
N VAL A 223 4.07 -3.83 9.42
CA VAL A 223 4.32 -4.78 10.50
C VAL A 223 4.24 -6.20 9.92
N PRO A 224 5.40 -6.87 9.71
CA PRO A 224 5.44 -8.23 9.22
C PRO A 224 4.86 -9.24 10.22
N ARG A 225 4.00 -10.15 9.75
CA ARG A 225 3.35 -11.20 10.55
C ARG A 225 4.28 -12.39 10.83
N LEU A 226 5.38 -12.16 11.55
CA LEU A 226 6.47 -13.13 11.74
C LEU A 226 6.66 -13.59 13.20
N TYR A 227 5.57 -13.67 13.99
CA TYR A 227 5.66 -14.01 15.42
C TYR A 227 6.28 -15.40 15.64
N ASP A 228 5.89 -16.40 14.86
CA ASP A 228 6.41 -17.77 14.92
C ASP A 228 7.94 -17.84 14.75
N LEU A 229 8.48 -17.05 13.83
CA LEU A 229 9.93 -16.94 13.61
C LEU A 229 10.63 -16.32 14.83
N TYR A 230 10.02 -15.33 15.47
CA TYR A 230 10.61 -14.66 16.64
C TYR A 230 10.48 -15.51 17.90
N LYS A 231 9.36 -16.23 18.02
CA LYS A 231 9.09 -17.18 19.10
C LYS A 231 10.04 -18.37 19.06
N SER A 232 10.27 -18.96 17.89
CA SER A 232 11.22 -20.07 17.72
C SER A 232 12.67 -19.67 18.02
N LYS A 233 13.05 -18.42 17.75
CA LYS A 233 14.37 -17.86 18.09
C LYS A 233 14.48 -17.36 19.53
N GLY A 234 13.41 -17.44 20.34
CA GLY A 234 13.39 -16.93 21.71
C GLY A 234 13.49 -15.41 21.83
N VAL A 235 13.23 -14.66 20.75
CA VAL A 235 13.27 -13.18 20.73
C VAL A 235 12.05 -12.61 21.45
N VAL A 236 10.89 -13.25 21.30
CA VAL A 236 9.65 -12.90 21.99
C VAL A 236 8.99 -14.13 22.59
N ASN A 237 8.33 -13.96 23.72
CA ASN A 237 7.65 -15.03 24.46
C ASN A 237 6.14 -15.05 24.21
N THR A 238 5.51 -13.89 24.09
CA THR A 238 4.05 -13.74 23.92
C THR A 238 3.76 -12.85 22.72
N PHE A 239 2.56 -12.97 22.15
CA PHE A 239 2.16 -12.02 21.10
C PHE A 239 2.03 -10.59 21.64
N GLN A 240 1.67 -10.44 22.93
CA GLN A 240 1.64 -9.16 23.62
C GLN A 240 2.96 -8.38 23.51
N GLN A 241 4.11 -9.05 23.57
CA GLN A 241 5.42 -8.38 23.43
C GLN A 241 5.59 -7.74 22.05
N ILE A 242 5.06 -8.35 20.98
CA ILE A 242 5.07 -7.73 19.65
C ILE A 242 4.22 -6.47 19.66
N LEU A 243 3.00 -6.54 20.21
CA LEU A 243 2.11 -5.38 20.30
C LEU A 243 2.72 -4.25 21.14
N GLU A 244 3.39 -4.58 22.25
CA GLU A 244 4.10 -3.62 23.08
C GLU A 244 5.23 -2.94 22.30
N ASN A 245 6.09 -3.72 21.65
CA ASN A 245 7.19 -3.18 20.86
C ASN A 245 6.71 -2.30 19.68
N VAL A 246 5.53 -2.59 19.12
CA VAL A 246 4.95 -1.80 18.02
C VAL A 246 4.23 -0.55 18.52
N PHE A 247 3.41 -0.64 19.57
CA PHE A 247 2.49 0.45 19.93
C PHE A 247 2.93 1.25 21.16
N LEU A 248 3.58 0.63 22.15
CA LEU A 248 3.92 1.33 23.40
C LEU A 248 4.87 2.53 23.16
N PRO A 249 5.95 2.44 22.35
CA PRO A 249 6.78 3.61 22.03
C PRO A 249 5.98 4.77 21.42
N VAL A 250 4.99 4.47 20.59
CA VAL A 250 4.15 5.48 19.92
C VAL A 250 3.18 6.13 20.91
N PHE A 251 2.61 5.36 21.84
CA PHE A 251 1.84 5.90 22.96
C PHE A 251 2.70 6.80 23.84
N GLU A 252 3.91 6.36 24.22
CA GLU A 252 4.81 7.15 25.07
C GLU A 252 5.23 8.47 24.40
N ALA A 253 5.58 8.44 23.11
CA ALA A 253 5.91 9.64 22.33
C ALA A 253 4.71 10.57 22.18
N THR A 254 3.49 10.02 22.04
CA THR A 254 2.25 10.81 22.03
C THR A 254 2.03 11.49 23.39
N ILE A 255 2.26 10.78 24.51
CA ILE A 255 2.05 11.31 25.85
C ILE A 255 3.12 12.37 26.20
N ARG A 256 4.39 12.08 25.91
CA ARG A 256 5.56 12.85 26.32
C ARG A 256 6.45 13.20 25.12
N PRO A 257 5.99 14.04 24.18
CA PRO A 257 6.72 14.29 22.94
C PRO A 257 8.11 14.90 23.15
N ASN A 258 8.28 15.71 24.20
CA ASN A 258 9.58 16.31 24.53
C ASN A 258 10.64 15.30 24.99
N LYS A 259 10.23 14.12 25.50
CA LYS A 259 11.15 13.04 25.87
C LYS A 259 11.55 12.18 24.67
N HIS A 260 10.69 12.10 23.65
CA HIS A 260 10.90 11.31 22.44
C HIS A 260 10.92 12.22 21.21
N LYS A 261 11.88 13.15 21.14
CA LYS A 261 11.88 14.24 20.14
C LYS A 261 11.92 13.72 18.70
N ASP A 262 12.88 12.84 18.40
CA ASP A 262 13.06 12.27 17.06
C ASP A 262 11.82 11.49 16.64
N LEU A 263 11.33 10.61 17.50
CA LEU A 263 10.11 9.83 17.26
C LEU A 263 8.88 10.72 17.08
N SER A 264 8.72 11.75 17.91
CA SER A 264 7.58 12.68 17.80
C SER A 264 7.60 13.48 16.50
N LEU A 265 8.79 13.84 16.00
CA LEU A 265 8.94 14.48 14.70
C LEU A 265 8.62 13.51 13.57
N PHE A 266 9.18 12.30 13.62
CA PHE A 266 8.93 11.27 12.61
C PHE A 266 7.45 10.90 12.50
N LEU A 267 6.76 10.73 13.63
CA LEU A 267 5.33 10.40 13.67
C LEU A 267 4.42 11.44 13.01
N ARG A 268 4.88 12.70 12.82
CA ARG A 268 4.12 13.70 12.04
C ARG A 268 4.08 13.40 10.55
N HIS A 269 5.05 12.62 10.06
CA HIS A 269 5.16 12.22 8.66
C HIS A 269 4.65 10.78 8.41
N ILE A 270 4.41 10.01 9.48
CA ILE A 270 3.73 8.72 9.41
C ILE A 270 2.23 8.93 9.21
N THR A 271 1.66 8.25 8.22
CA THR A 271 0.25 8.38 7.87
C THR A 271 -0.60 7.17 8.23
N GLY A 272 0.03 6.02 8.47
CA GLY A 272 -0.71 4.79 8.76
C GLY A 272 0.16 3.58 9.08
N PHE A 273 -0.53 2.48 9.30
CA PHE A 273 0.00 1.16 9.54
C PHE A 273 -0.49 0.16 8.51
N ASP A 274 0.36 -0.79 8.18
CA ASP A 274 0.11 -1.90 7.28
C ASP A 274 0.49 -3.22 7.95
N SER A 275 -0.20 -4.31 7.63
CA SER A 275 0.14 -5.67 8.04
C SER A 275 0.55 -6.47 6.81
N VAL A 276 1.76 -7.03 6.83
CA VAL A 276 2.38 -7.69 5.67
C VAL A 276 2.90 -9.10 6.01
N ASP A 277 3.09 -9.92 4.98
CA ASP A 277 3.75 -11.25 4.90
C ASP A 277 2.97 -12.08 3.85
N ASP A 278 3.52 -13.22 3.43
CA ASP A 278 2.88 -14.15 2.50
C ASP A 278 1.49 -14.61 2.97
N GLU A 279 0.44 -14.06 2.35
CA GLU A 279 -0.96 -14.39 2.65
C GLU A 279 -1.34 -15.82 2.26
N SER A 280 -0.54 -16.52 1.45
CA SER A 280 -0.83 -17.89 1.02
C SER A 280 -0.54 -18.95 2.08
N LYS A 281 0.22 -18.59 3.13
CA LYS A 281 0.54 -19.50 4.24
C LYS A 281 -0.74 -19.96 4.95
N GLN A 282 -0.78 -21.25 5.30
CA GLN A 282 -1.89 -21.81 6.06
C GLN A 282 -1.91 -21.27 7.49
N GLU A 283 -3.10 -20.89 7.95
CA GLU A 283 -3.30 -20.33 9.28
C GLU A 283 -3.99 -21.34 10.21
N ALA A 284 -3.70 -21.26 11.51
CA ALA A 284 -4.22 -22.17 12.53
C ALA A 284 -5.73 -21.97 12.88
N GLY A 285 -6.50 -21.37 11.97
CA GLY A 285 -7.94 -21.12 12.08
C GLY A 285 -8.32 -19.69 12.49
N PHE A 286 -9.63 -19.42 12.45
CA PHE A 286 -10.19 -18.09 12.71
C PHE A 286 -10.17 -17.69 14.19
N MET A 287 -10.11 -16.38 14.44
CA MET A 287 -10.29 -15.81 15.77
C MET A 287 -11.70 -16.11 16.30
N LYS A 288 -11.77 -16.60 17.54
CA LYS A 288 -13.01 -16.94 18.26
C LYS A 288 -13.06 -16.21 19.58
N LYS A 289 -14.23 -16.19 20.24
CA LYS A 289 -14.35 -15.65 21.62
C LYS A 289 -13.47 -16.37 22.63
N SER A 290 -13.19 -17.66 22.39
CA SER A 290 -12.30 -18.48 23.20
C SER A 290 -10.84 -18.43 22.75
N SER A 291 -10.50 -17.61 21.75
CA SER A 291 -9.10 -17.39 21.41
C SER A 291 -8.39 -16.74 22.61
N PRO A 292 -7.16 -17.18 22.95
CA PRO A 292 -6.43 -16.60 24.06
C PRO A 292 -6.15 -15.12 23.79
N THR A 293 -5.97 -14.36 24.86
CA THR A 293 -5.53 -12.97 24.80
C THR A 293 -4.06 -12.87 24.34
N PRO A 294 -3.55 -11.70 23.91
CA PRO A 294 -2.19 -11.58 23.39
C PRO A 294 -1.10 -12.02 24.38
N ASP A 295 -1.32 -11.81 25.67
CA ASP A 295 -0.42 -12.18 26.77
C ASP A 295 -0.45 -13.69 27.05
N GLU A 296 -1.58 -14.34 26.79
CA GLU A 296 -1.75 -15.79 26.87
C GLU A 296 -1.31 -16.51 25.57
N TRP A 297 -1.13 -15.80 24.46
CA TRP A 297 -0.65 -16.38 23.21
C TRP A 297 0.86 -16.68 23.28
N GLN A 298 1.18 -17.86 23.80
CA GLN A 298 2.55 -18.38 23.95
C GLN A 298 2.86 -19.56 23.02
N ARG A 299 1.92 -19.90 22.13
CA ARG A 299 2.02 -21.04 21.21
C ARG A 299 3.14 -20.80 20.19
N PRO A 300 3.80 -21.85 19.67
CA PRO A 300 4.81 -21.68 18.63
C PRO A 300 4.22 -21.24 17.28
N THR A 301 2.93 -21.44 17.08
CA THR A 301 2.21 -21.10 15.85
C THR A 301 1.92 -19.60 15.76
N ASN A 302 2.04 -19.06 14.54
CA ASN A 302 1.66 -17.69 14.24
C ASN A 302 0.16 -17.46 14.50
N PRO A 303 -0.25 -16.34 15.14
CA PRO A 303 -1.65 -15.92 15.14
C PRO A 303 -2.19 -15.74 13.72
N SER A 304 -3.49 -15.92 13.53
CA SER A 304 -4.12 -15.70 12.22
C SER A 304 -4.13 -14.23 11.83
N TYR A 305 -4.26 -13.95 10.54
CA TYR A 305 -4.42 -12.61 9.99
C TYR A 305 -5.47 -11.79 10.73
N THR A 306 -6.64 -12.38 10.99
CA THR A 306 -7.74 -11.75 11.71
C THR A 306 -7.33 -11.30 13.10
N TYR A 307 -6.53 -12.13 13.79
CA TYR A 307 -6.04 -11.84 15.12
C TYR A 307 -5.06 -10.66 15.09
N TYR A 308 -4.08 -10.68 14.18
CA TYR A 308 -3.17 -9.56 13.95
C TYR A 308 -3.93 -8.26 13.70
N LEU A 309 -4.83 -8.28 12.73
CA LEU A 309 -5.51 -7.06 12.29
C LEU A 309 -6.46 -6.50 13.36
N PHE A 310 -7.14 -7.37 14.12
CA PHE A 310 -7.98 -6.94 15.25
C PHE A 310 -7.19 -6.20 16.32
N TYR A 311 -6.06 -6.76 16.79
CA TYR A 311 -5.27 -6.11 17.84
C TYR A 311 -4.51 -4.89 17.33
N MET A 312 -4.10 -4.87 16.06
CA MET A 312 -3.56 -3.66 15.43
C MET A 312 -4.62 -2.56 15.39
N TYR A 313 -5.82 -2.85 14.87
CA TYR A 313 -6.95 -1.92 14.87
C TYR A 313 -7.27 -1.40 16.27
N SER A 314 -7.38 -2.29 17.26
CA SER A 314 -7.73 -1.91 18.63
C SER A 314 -6.74 -0.91 19.23
N ASN A 315 -5.44 -1.15 19.03
CA ASN A 315 -4.39 -0.24 19.47
C ASN A 315 -4.40 1.08 18.70
N ILE A 316 -4.50 1.03 17.37
CA ILE A 316 -4.55 2.22 16.50
C ILE A 316 -5.76 3.09 16.84
N ALA A 317 -6.95 2.52 17.04
CA ALA A 317 -8.15 3.26 17.39
C ALA A 317 -7.99 4.03 18.72
N ARG A 318 -7.41 3.38 19.75
CA ARG A 318 -7.15 4.03 21.04
C ARG A 318 -6.04 5.08 20.97
N LEU A 319 -5.00 4.80 20.21
CA LEU A 319 -3.91 5.74 19.95
C LEU A 319 -4.42 6.98 19.19
N ASN A 320 -5.24 6.78 18.17
CA ASN A 320 -5.85 7.85 17.38
C ASN A 320 -6.77 8.72 18.23
N TYR A 321 -7.57 8.13 19.12
CA TYR A 321 -8.38 8.89 20.06
C TYR A 321 -7.49 9.81 20.93
N LEU A 322 -6.40 9.28 21.49
CA LEU A 322 -5.44 10.06 22.29
C LEU A 322 -4.74 11.16 21.47
N ARG A 323 -4.34 10.85 20.24
CA ARG A 323 -3.66 11.82 19.35
C ARG A 323 -4.61 12.93 18.92
N HIS A 324 -5.87 12.59 18.63
CA HIS A 324 -6.91 13.54 18.25
C HIS A 324 -7.22 14.55 19.37
N ILE A 325 -7.42 14.09 20.62
CA ILE A 325 -7.65 15.01 21.75
C ILE A 325 -6.45 15.92 22.07
N ARG A 326 -5.29 15.63 21.48
CA ARG A 326 -4.04 16.39 21.62
C ARG A 326 -3.68 17.18 20.35
N ASP A 327 -4.59 17.27 19.39
CA ASP A 327 -4.39 17.96 18.10
C ASP A 327 -3.15 17.46 17.33
N MET A 328 -2.92 16.14 17.36
CA MET A 328 -1.87 15.46 16.60
C MET A 328 -2.47 14.69 15.43
N ASN A 329 -1.66 14.44 14.38
CA ASN A 329 -2.08 13.60 13.26
C ASN A 329 -2.44 12.18 13.71
N THR A 330 -3.42 11.56 13.06
CA THR A 330 -3.85 10.18 13.32
C THR A 330 -3.31 9.24 12.26
N PHE A 331 -3.42 7.93 12.52
CA PHE A 331 -2.91 6.88 11.64
C PHE A 331 -4.05 6.07 11.05
N THR A 332 -4.01 5.84 9.74
CA THR A 332 -4.90 4.90 9.05
C THR A 332 -4.39 3.46 9.19
N LEU A 333 -5.28 2.47 9.09
CA LEU A 333 -4.95 1.06 8.96
C LEU A 333 -5.23 0.62 7.52
N ARG A 334 -4.16 0.28 6.79
CA ARG A 334 -4.19 0.02 5.34
C ARG A 334 -3.44 -1.27 5.03
N PRO A 335 -3.99 -2.44 5.41
CA PRO A 335 -3.26 -3.70 5.34
C PRO A 335 -3.13 -4.21 3.90
N HIS A 336 -2.08 -5.00 3.65
CA HIS A 336 -2.13 -5.99 2.57
C HIS A 336 -3.26 -6.96 2.89
N SER A 337 -4.20 -7.12 1.95
CA SER A 337 -5.34 -8.00 2.13
C SER A 337 -5.86 -8.56 0.82
N GLY A 338 -5.97 -9.89 0.78
CA GLY A 338 -6.62 -10.60 -0.31
C GLY A 338 -5.82 -10.56 -1.60
N GLU A 339 -4.50 -10.49 -1.50
CA GLU A 339 -3.62 -10.84 -2.61
C GLU A 339 -3.68 -12.36 -2.86
N ALA A 340 -3.56 -13.12 -1.77
CA ALA A 340 -3.69 -14.57 -1.74
C ALA A 340 -4.51 -14.98 -0.50
N GLY A 341 -4.34 -16.22 -0.03
CA GLY A 341 -4.93 -16.65 1.23
C GLY A 341 -6.44 -16.83 1.24
N HIS A 342 -7.00 -16.83 2.45
CA HIS A 342 -8.42 -17.04 2.70
C HIS A 342 -9.21 -15.74 2.55
N HIS A 343 -10.43 -15.80 2.04
CA HIS A 343 -11.31 -14.61 1.91
C HIS A 343 -11.69 -13.95 3.24
N ASP A 344 -11.33 -14.54 4.37
CA ASP A 344 -11.58 -13.96 5.70
C ASP A 344 -10.65 -12.77 5.99
N HIS A 345 -9.51 -12.70 5.31
CA HIS A 345 -8.61 -11.56 5.37
C HIS A 345 -9.36 -10.30 4.91
N LEU A 346 -10.00 -10.38 3.75
CA LEU A 346 -10.83 -9.31 3.19
C LEU A 346 -12.05 -8.98 4.03
N LEU A 347 -12.67 -9.98 4.65
CA LEU A 347 -13.78 -9.77 5.57
C LEU A 347 -13.33 -8.95 6.78
N THR A 348 -12.19 -9.32 7.36
CA THR A 348 -11.63 -8.62 8.51
C THR A 348 -11.20 -7.20 8.13
N ALA A 349 -10.52 -7.05 6.99
CA ALA A 349 -10.11 -5.74 6.50
C ALA A 349 -11.30 -4.83 6.20
N PHE A 350 -12.38 -5.34 5.59
CA PHE A 350 -13.61 -4.59 5.38
C PHE A 350 -14.18 -3.99 6.69
N MET A 351 -14.09 -4.73 7.79
CA MET A 351 -14.63 -4.29 9.08
C MET A 351 -13.74 -3.27 9.81
N LEU A 352 -12.43 -3.32 9.58
CA LEU A 352 -11.44 -2.66 10.46
C LEU A 352 -10.54 -1.64 9.77
N ALA A 353 -10.35 -1.74 8.45
CA ALA A 353 -9.38 -0.94 7.70
C ALA A 353 -10.07 0.16 6.87
N GLU A 354 -9.38 1.28 6.69
CA GLU A 354 -9.87 2.38 5.85
C GLU A 354 -9.73 2.09 4.35
N ASN A 355 -8.74 1.28 3.96
CA ASN A 355 -8.57 0.74 2.60
C ASN A 355 -7.62 -0.47 2.63
N ILE A 356 -7.43 -1.13 1.49
CA ILE A 356 -6.60 -2.34 1.37
C ILE A 356 -5.60 -2.24 0.22
N SER A 357 -4.53 -3.02 0.32
CA SER A 357 -3.63 -3.31 -0.81
C SER A 357 -3.94 -4.68 -1.42
N HIS A 358 -3.87 -4.78 -2.75
CA HIS A 358 -4.17 -5.92 -3.64
C HIS A 358 -5.65 -6.26 -3.91
N GLY A 359 -6.38 -6.89 -2.98
CA GLY A 359 -7.80 -7.23 -3.19
C GLY A 359 -8.13 -8.20 -4.35
N LEU A 360 -7.17 -9.01 -4.84
CA LEU A 360 -7.38 -9.99 -5.90
C LEU A 360 -8.46 -11.02 -5.59
N VAL A 361 -8.54 -11.48 -4.33
CA VAL A 361 -9.48 -12.52 -3.88
C VAL A 361 -10.93 -12.02 -3.89
N LEU A 362 -11.19 -10.71 -3.89
CA LEU A 362 -12.56 -10.15 -3.99
C LEU A 362 -13.29 -10.64 -5.24
N LYS A 363 -12.59 -11.01 -6.31
CA LYS A 363 -13.20 -11.55 -7.54
C LYS A 363 -13.97 -12.84 -7.32
N LYS A 364 -13.64 -13.57 -6.25
CA LYS A 364 -14.27 -14.84 -5.86
C LYS A 364 -15.40 -14.65 -4.83
N VAL A 365 -15.61 -13.43 -4.33
CA VAL A 365 -16.50 -13.17 -3.19
C VAL A 365 -17.46 -12.02 -3.53
N PRO A 366 -18.52 -12.29 -4.31
CA PRO A 366 -19.41 -11.23 -4.82
C PRO A 366 -20.04 -10.37 -3.73
N VAL A 367 -20.37 -10.97 -2.57
CA VAL A 367 -20.96 -10.25 -1.44
C VAL A 367 -20.00 -9.18 -0.91
N LEU A 368 -18.75 -9.56 -0.60
CA LEU A 368 -17.74 -8.60 -0.15
C LEU A 368 -17.44 -7.57 -1.24
N GLN A 369 -17.28 -7.98 -2.50
CA GLN A 369 -16.99 -7.03 -3.57
C GLN A 369 -18.10 -5.97 -3.73
N TYR A 370 -19.37 -6.38 -3.57
CA TYR A 370 -20.48 -5.43 -3.59
C TYR A 370 -20.48 -4.52 -2.37
N LEU A 371 -20.10 -5.01 -1.19
CA LEU A 371 -19.92 -4.16 -0.01
C LEU A 371 -18.78 -3.15 -0.18
N PHE A 372 -17.63 -3.56 -0.74
CA PHE A 372 -16.54 -2.63 -1.07
C PHE A 372 -16.99 -1.54 -2.06
N TYR A 373 -17.83 -1.89 -3.03
CA TYR A 373 -18.47 -0.92 -3.92
C TYR A 373 -19.41 0.02 -3.16
N LEU A 374 -20.33 -0.49 -2.33
CA LEU A 374 -21.30 0.36 -1.62
C LEU A 374 -20.63 1.30 -0.61
N SER A 375 -19.61 0.80 0.08
CA SER A 375 -18.85 1.55 1.09
C SER A 375 -17.74 2.40 0.49
N GLN A 376 -17.48 2.29 -0.83
CA GLN A 376 -16.41 3.00 -1.54
C GLN A 376 -15.03 2.89 -0.87
N ILE A 377 -14.75 1.74 -0.24
CA ILE A 377 -13.46 1.45 0.40
C ILE A 377 -12.38 1.33 -0.69
N GLY A 378 -11.25 2.01 -0.48
CA GLY A 378 -10.13 2.06 -1.42
C GLY A 378 -9.46 0.70 -1.62
N ILE A 379 -9.04 0.42 -2.85
CA ILE A 379 -8.24 -0.76 -3.20
C ILE A 379 -7.04 -0.31 -4.03
N CYS A 380 -5.85 -0.38 -3.42
CA CYS A 380 -4.58 -0.12 -4.09
C CYS A 380 -4.10 -1.40 -4.77
N MET A 381 -4.07 -1.44 -6.10
CA MET A 381 -3.73 -2.64 -6.85
C MET A 381 -2.42 -2.46 -7.62
N SER A 382 -1.56 -3.48 -7.59
CA SER A 382 -0.28 -3.51 -8.31
C SER A 382 -0.27 -4.63 -9.36
N PRO A 383 -0.96 -4.47 -10.52
CA PRO A 383 -1.08 -5.49 -11.54
C PRO A 383 0.24 -6.09 -12.07
N LEU A 384 1.31 -5.31 -12.25
CA LEU A 384 2.62 -5.83 -12.68
C LEU A 384 3.25 -6.73 -11.61
N SER A 385 3.21 -6.36 -10.34
CA SER A 385 3.62 -7.23 -9.22
C SER A 385 2.80 -8.52 -9.21
N ASN A 386 1.47 -8.38 -9.22
CA ASN A 386 0.56 -9.52 -9.19
C ASN A 386 0.75 -10.48 -10.38
N ASN A 387 1.13 -9.96 -11.54
CA ASN A 387 1.47 -10.75 -12.73
C ASN A 387 2.65 -11.69 -12.52
N HIS A 388 3.67 -11.26 -11.79
CA HIS A 388 4.85 -12.07 -11.54
C HIS A 388 4.65 -13.05 -10.38
N LEU A 389 3.83 -12.71 -9.39
CA LEU A 389 3.71 -13.50 -8.17
C LEU A 389 2.51 -14.46 -8.13
N PHE A 390 1.33 -14.07 -8.64
CA PHE A 390 0.08 -14.79 -8.32
C PHE A 390 -0.85 -15.04 -9.50
N LEU A 391 -0.87 -14.18 -10.52
CA LEU A 391 -1.93 -14.20 -11.53
C LEU A 391 -1.51 -13.47 -12.80
N GLU A 392 -1.55 -14.14 -13.96
CA GLU A 392 -1.34 -13.51 -15.28
C GLU A 392 -2.08 -12.16 -15.43
N TYR A 393 -1.41 -11.17 -16.03
CA TYR A 393 -1.88 -9.79 -16.16
C TYR A 393 -3.30 -9.69 -16.76
N ASN A 394 -3.58 -10.45 -17.82
CA ASN A 394 -4.89 -10.47 -18.49
C ASN A 394 -6.00 -11.07 -17.63
N LYS A 395 -5.67 -11.83 -16.59
CA LYS A 395 -6.63 -12.41 -15.64
C LYS A 395 -6.84 -11.53 -14.41
N SER A 396 -6.13 -10.40 -14.31
CA SER A 396 -6.30 -9.40 -13.26
C SER A 396 -7.77 -8.94 -13.19
N PRO A 397 -8.37 -8.85 -11.99
CA PRO A 397 -9.73 -8.37 -11.84
C PRO A 397 -9.83 -6.83 -11.85
N PHE A 398 -8.70 -6.11 -11.94
CA PHE A 398 -8.66 -4.65 -11.98
C PHE A 398 -9.64 -4.01 -12.99
N PRO A 399 -9.64 -4.38 -14.29
CA PRO A 399 -10.55 -3.75 -15.26
C PRO A 399 -12.03 -3.97 -14.91
N ASP A 400 -12.34 -5.12 -14.31
CA ASP A 400 -13.69 -5.43 -13.82
C ASP A 400 -14.06 -4.58 -12.61
N TYR A 401 -13.15 -4.39 -11.65
CA TYR A 401 -13.39 -3.56 -10.48
C TYR A 401 -13.59 -2.09 -10.85
N PHE A 402 -12.73 -1.58 -11.75
CA PHE A 402 -12.85 -0.23 -12.28
C PHE A 402 -14.16 -0.04 -13.06
N ALA A 403 -14.53 -0.99 -13.92
CA ALA A 403 -15.78 -0.91 -14.67
C ALA A 403 -17.01 -0.94 -13.76
N ARG A 404 -16.97 -1.72 -12.67
CA ARG A 404 -18.04 -1.78 -11.65
C ARG A 404 -18.13 -0.51 -10.81
N GLY A 405 -17.10 0.34 -10.82
CA GLY A 405 -17.05 1.58 -10.02
C GLY A 405 -16.60 1.36 -8.57
N LEU A 406 -15.82 0.31 -8.32
CA LEU A 406 -15.07 0.22 -7.06
C LEU A 406 -14.01 1.32 -7.02
N ASN A 407 -13.71 1.81 -5.82
CA ASN A 407 -12.72 2.85 -5.59
C ASN A 407 -11.30 2.25 -5.69
N VAL A 408 -10.84 2.05 -6.92
CA VAL A 408 -9.53 1.44 -7.22
C VAL A 408 -8.51 2.48 -7.68
N CYS A 409 -7.24 2.24 -7.36
CA CYS A 409 -6.10 2.94 -7.94
C CYS A 409 -4.98 1.96 -8.30
N LEU A 410 -4.07 2.40 -9.18
CA LEU A 410 -2.85 1.67 -9.52
C LEU A 410 -1.72 2.04 -8.55
N SER A 411 -0.88 1.07 -8.25
CA SER A 411 0.31 1.17 -7.40
C SER A 411 1.43 0.27 -7.94
N THR A 412 2.66 0.44 -7.45
CA THR A 412 3.84 -0.25 -8.01
C THR A 412 4.34 -1.43 -7.19
N ASP A 413 4.02 -1.48 -5.90
CA ASP A 413 4.53 -2.48 -4.95
C ASP A 413 6.06 -2.37 -4.76
N ASP A 414 6.82 -3.01 -5.65
CA ASP A 414 8.27 -3.08 -5.64
C ASP A 414 8.86 -2.72 -7.01
N PRO A 415 9.02 -1.42 -7.33
CA PRO A 415 9.67 -0.96 -8.54
C PRO A 415 10.98 -1.67 -8.92
N LEU A 416 11.82 -1.94 -7.93
CA LEU A 416 13.10 -2.61 -8.12
C LEU A 416 12.94 -4.01 -8.75
N GLN A 417 11.88 -4.73 -8.41
CA GLN A 417 11.63 -6.11 -8.84
C GLN A 417 10.77 -6.18 -10.12
N PHE A 418 9.83 -5.26 -10.30
CA PHE A 418 8.76 -5.43 -11.31
C PHE A 418 8.76 -4.44 -12.47
N HIS A 419 9.56 -3.37 -12.38
CA HIS A 419 9.52 -2.26 -13.35
C HIS A 419 10.85 -2.09 -14.08
N PHE A 420 10.79 -1.64 -15.33
CA PHE A 420 11.96 -1.38 -16.17
C PHE A 420 12.27 0.10 -16.36
N THR A 421 11.25 0.96 -16.20
CA THR A 421 11.37 2.38 -16.49
C THR A 421 11.87 3.18 -15.28
N MET A 422 12.31 4.42 -15.53
CA MET A 422 12.65 5.37 -14.48
C MET A 422 11.41 6.00 -13.82
N GLU A 423 10.21 5.72 -14.35
CA GLU A 423 8.94 6.24 -13.85
C GLU A 423 7.97 5.06 -13.57
N PRO A 424 8.21 4.27 -12.51
CA PRO A 424 7.52 2.98 -12.30
C PRO A 424 6.00 3.10 -12.30
N LEU A 425 5.45 4.12 -11.62
CA LEU A 425 4.00 4.34 -11.61
C LEU A 425 3.47 4.63 -13.01
N MET A 426 4.19 5.43 -13.81
CA MET A 426 3.76 5.73 -15.18
C MET A 426 3.81 4.51 -16.09
N GLU A 427 4.77 3.59 -15.88
CA GLU A 427 4.79 2.29 -16.53
C GLU A 427 3.56 1.45 -16.17
N GLU A 428 3.14 1.44 -14.90
CA GLU A 428 1.91 0.75 -14.47
C GLU A 428 0.68 1.27 -15.23
N TYR A 429 0.52 2.60 -15.28
CA TYR A 429 -0.56 3.24 -16.04
C TYR A 429 -0.47 2.95 -17.55
N ALA A 430 0.73 3.00 -18.12
CA ALA A 430 0.94 2.78 -19.55
C ALA A 430 0.59 1.34 -19.96
N VAL A 431 1.07 0.34 -19.21
CA VAL A 431 0.75 -1.08 -19.47
C VAL A 431 -0.75 -1.31 -19.29
N ALA A 432 -1.34 -0.82 -18.20
CA ALA A 432 -2.78 -0.95 -17.94
C ALA A 432 -3.62 -0.35 -19.08
N ALA A 433 -3.26 0.85 -19.55
CA ALA A 433 -3.96 1.52 -20.63
C ALA A 433 -3.86 0.75 -21.95
N GLN A 434 -2.68 0.23 -22.30
CA GLN A 434 -2.48 -0.50 -23.55
C GLN A 434 -3.14 -1.88 -23.57
N VAL A 435 -3.09 -2.60 -22.44
CA VAL A 435 -3.64 -3.95 -22.34
C VAL A 435 -5.16 -3.92 -22.16
N TRP A 436 -5.68 -3.06 -21.28
CA TRP A 436 -7.12 -2.98 -20.98
C TRP A 436 -7.88 -1.92 -21.76
N LYS A 437 -7.20 -1.21 -22.69
CA LYS A 437 -7.79 -0.17 -23.55
C LYS A 437 -8.47 0.93 -22.73
N LEU A 438 -7.77 1.41 -21.70
CA LEU A 438 -8.22 2.53 -20.88
C LEU A 438 -8.08 3.84 -21.66
N SER A 439 -9.11 4.67 -21.61
CA SER A 439 -9.10 6.02 -22.17
C SER A 439 -8.29 6.97 -21.29
N VAL A 440 -8.01 8.19 -21.80
CA VAL A 440 -7.38 9.24 -20.97
C VAL A 440 -8.28 9.64 -19.81
N CYS A 441 -9.61 9.64 -20.00
CA CYS A 441 -10.57 9.87 -18.92
C CYS A 441 -10.43 8.81 -17.82
N ASP A 442 -10.32 7.53 -18.19
CA ASP A 442 -10.13 6.43 -17.23
C ASP A 442 -8.82 6.59 -16.46
N MET A 443 -7.72 6.93 -17.15
CA MET A 443 -6.44 7.16 -16.50
C MET A 443 -6.48 8.35 -15.52
N CYS A 444 -7.18 9.43 -15.87
CA CYS A 444 -7.36 10.59 -14.98
C CYS A 444 -8.29 10.26 -13.79
N GLU A 445 -9.33 9.44 -13.99
CA GLU A 445 -10.19 8.95 -12.91
C GLU A 445 -9.39 8.11 -11.91
N LEU A 446 -8.55 7.19 -12.39
CA LEU A 446 -7.66 6.40 -11.54
C LEU A 446 -6.63 7.26 -10.79
N ALA A 447 -6.06 8.28 -11.44
CA ALA A 447 -5.18 9.25 -10.79
C ALA A 447 -5.91 10.05 -9.69
N ARG A 448 -7.13 10.53 -9.97
CA ARG A 448 -8.00 11.18 -8.97
C ARG A 448 -8.26 10.25 -7.78
N ASN A 449 -8.61 8.98 -8.04
CA ASN A 449 -8.85 8.00 -6.97
C ASN A 449 -7.61 7.76 -6.12
N SER A 450 -6.41 7.70 -6.73
CA SER A 450 -5.16 7.55 -5.98
C SER A 450 -4.97 8.67 -4.94
N VAL A 451 -5.29 9.92 -5.30
CA VAL A 451 -5.23 11.06 -4.38
C VAL A 451 -6.29 10.93 -3.28
N ILE A 452 -7.52 10.51 -3.62
CA ILE A 452 -8.59 10.32 -2.64
C ILE A 452 -8.20 9.25 -1.62
N ILE A 453 -7.69 8.11 -2.07
CA ILE A 453 -7.29 6.95 -1.26
C ILE A 453 -6.04 7.26 -0.42
N SER A 454 -5.12 8.10 -0.94
CA SER A 454 -3.88 8.43 -0.25
C SER A 454 -4.08 9.07 1.11
N SER A 455 -3.03 9.15 1.92
CA SER A 455 -3.09 9.73 3.26
C SER A 455 -2.55 11.15 3.34
N PHE A 456 -2.43 11.84 2.20
CA PHE A 456 -2.08 13.27 2.18
C PHE A 456 -3.12 14.12 2.90
N SER A 457 -2.69 15.27 3.42
CA SER A 457 -3.55 16.11 4.26
C SER A 457 -4.76 16.64 3.49
N HIS A 458 -5.79 17.02 4.24
CA HIS A 458 -6.98 17.65 3.65
C HIS A 458 -6.62 18.87 2.80
N SER A 459 -5.72 19.73 3.28
CA SER A 459 -5.24 20.91 2.57
C SER A 459 -4.59 20.57 1.22
N GLU A 460 -3.74 19.54 1.19
CA GLU A 460 -3.10 19.08 -0.03
C GLU A 460 -4.14 18.53 -1.02
N LYS A 461 -5.07 17.71 -0.54
CA LYS A 461 -6.16 17.18 -1.36
C LYS A 461 -7.07 18.28 -1.91
N GLN A 462 -7.42 19.31 -1.13
CA GLN A 462 -8.17 20.47 -1.63
C GLN A 462 -7.41 21.19 -2.76
N HIS A 463 -6.10 21.35 -2.60
CA HIS A 463 -5.28 21.98 -3.62
C HIS A 463 -5.22 21.16 -4.92
N TRP A 464 -5.17 19.82 -4.80
CA TRP A 464 -5.00 18.89 -5.92
C TRP A 464 -6.29 18.47 -6.62
N LEU A 465 -7.42 18.41 -5.91
CA LEU A 465 -8.70 17.92 -6.40
C LEU A 465 -9.76 19.01 -6.57
N GLY A 466 -9.58 20.15 -5.93
CA GLY A 466 -10.57 21.23 -5.87
C GLY A 466 -11.05 21.52 -4.45
N ALA A 467 -11.52 22.75 -4.20
CA ALA A 467 -11.93 23.18 -2.86
C ALA A 467 -13.08 22.33 -2.29
N SER A 468 -14.00 21.92 -3.15
CA SER A 468 -15.21 21.17 -2.84
C SER A 468 -15.03 19.65 -2.96
N TYR A 469 -13.82 19.09 -3.03
CA TYR A 469 -13.61 17.66 -3.37
C TYR A 469 -14.31 16.65 -2.44
N ARG A 470 -14.78 17.09 -1.26
CA ARG A 470 -15.53 16.27 -0.30
C ARG A 470 -17.03 16.21 -0.57
N GLU A 471 -17.55 17.11 -1.39
CA GLU A 471 -18.95 17.05 -1.83
C GLU A 471 -19.14 15.82 -2.74
N GLU A 472 -20.36 15.30 -2.77
CA GLU A 472 -20.69 14.13 -3.58
C GLU A 472 -21.06 14.53 -5.02
N GLY A 473 -20.89 13.60 -5.97
CA GLY A 473 -21.29 13.84 -7.36
C GLY A 473 -20.49 14.91 -8.07
N GLU A 474 -21.14 15.62 -9.00
CA GLU A 474 -20.49 16.64 -9.83
C GLU A 474 -19.95 17.82 -9.03
N GLU A 475 -20.61 18.19 -7.92
CA GLU A 475 -20.22 19.31 -7.06
C GLU A 475 -18.84 19.10 -6.43
N GLY A 476 -18.46 17.84 -6.21
CA GLY A 476 -17.15 17.43 -5.70
C GLY A 476 -16.07 17.27 -6.76
N ASN A 477 -16.33 17.67 -8.01
CA ASN A 477 -15.38 17.53 -9.11
C ASN A 477 -14.94 18.88 -9.67
N ASP A 478 -13.63 19.09 -9.72
CA ASP A 478 -13.02 20.20 -10.44
C ASP A 478 -12.19 19.67 -11.63
N PRO A 479 -12.75 19.69 -12.86
CA PRO A 479 -12.03 19.24 -14.05
C PRO A 479 -10.73 20.02 -14.32
N CYS A 480 -10.61 21.27 -13.86
CA CYS A 480 -9.38 22.07 -13.96
C CYS A 480 -8.24 21.57 -13.04
N LYS A 481 -8.54 20.60 -12.18
CA LYS A 481 -7.61 19.95 -11.26
C LYS A 481 -7.39 18.49 -11.60
N THR A 482 -8.47 17.77 -11.88
CA THR A 482 -8.48 16.31 -12.04
C THR A 482 -8.47 15.84 -13.48
N ASN A 483 -8.84 16.73 -14.43
CA ASN A 483 -9.13 16.38 -15.82
C ASN A 483 -10.18 15.27 -16.01
N VAL A 484 -11.01 15.01 -15.00
CA VAL A 484 -12.12 14.07 -15.11
C VAL A 484 -13.37 14.85 -15.49
N PRO A 485 -13.98 14.58 -16.66
CA PRO A 485 -15.24 15.21 -17.06
C PRO A 485 -16.35 15.00 -16.02
N SER A 486 -17.14 16.04 -15.74
CA SER A 486 -18.22 15.95 -14.74
C SER A 486 -19.25 14.86 -15.07
N VAL A 487 -19.53 14.62 -16.37
CA VAL A 487 -20.42 13.54 -16.82
C VAL A 487 -19.96 12.15 -16.34
N ARG A 488 -18.64 11.92 -16.22
CA ARG A 488 -18.09 10.67 -15.66
C ARG A 488 -18.41 10.56 -14.17
N VAL A 489 -18.19 11.64 -13.42
CA VAL A 489 -18.41 11.68 -11.98
C VAL A 489 -19.90 11.57 -11.64
N ALA A 490 -20.76 12.26 -12.40
CA ALA A 490 -22.21 12.14 -12.33
C ALA A 490 -22.67 10.70 -12.50
N PHE A 491 -22.21 10.04 -13.57
CA PHE A 491 -22.53 8.64 -13.83
C PHE A 491 -22.17 7.73 -12.65
N ARG A 492 -20.96 7.89 -12.08
CA ARG A 492 -20.51 7.09 -10.92
C ARG A 492 -21.40 7.34 -9.71
N HIS A 493 -21.65 8.60 -9.38
CA HIS A 493 -22.44 8.99 -8.21
C HIS A 493 -23.91 8.57 -8.34
N GLU A 494 -24.59 8.88 -9.44
CA GLU A 494 -25.98 8.48 -9.68
C GLU A 494 -26.15 6.96 -9.64
N THR A 495 -25.17 6.22 -10.16
CA THR A 495 -25.19 4.76 -10.11
C THR A 495 -25.08 4.25 -8.68
N LEU A 496 -24.15 4.79 -7.88
CA LEU A 496 -23.99 4.44 -6.46
C LEU A 496 -25.24 4.77 -5.65
N VAL A 497 -25.76 5.99 -5.78
CA VAL A 497 -26.98 6.43 -5.10
C VAL A 497 -28.16 5.54 -5.46
N LYS A 498 -28.28 5.11 -6.72
CA LYS A 498 -29.34 4.18 -7.14
C LYS A 498 -29.21 2.82 -6.47
N GLU A 499 -27.99 2.25 -6.36
CA GLU A 499 -27.77 0.99 -5.65
C GLU A 499 -28.12 1.11 -4.16
N LEU A 500 -27.68 2.18 -3.51
CA LEU A 500 -28.00 2.45 -2.10
C LEU A 500 -29.52 2.62 -1.88
N ARG A 501 -30.20 3.36 -2.75
CA ARG A 501 -31.67 3.54 -2.68
C ARG A 501 -32.43 2.22 -2.80
N ILE A 502 -31.96 1.28 -3.62
CA ILE A 502 -32.58 -0.05 -3.72
C ILE A 502 -32.56 -0.77 -2.36
N LEU A 503 -31.42 -0.71 -1.66
CA LEU A 503 -31.26 -1.34 -0.36
C LEU A 503 -32.07 -0.63 0.73
N CYS A 504 -32.02 0.70 0.79
CA CYS A 504 -32.80 1.48 1.76
C CYS A 504 -34.30 1.27 1.58
N HIS A 505 -34.79 1.24 0.34
CA HIS A 505 -36.21 1.01 0.08
C HIS A 505 -36.64 -0.43 0.43
N ALA A 506 -35.78 -1.42 0.21
CA ALA A 506 -36.04 -2.79 0.68
C ALA A 506 -36.14 -2.84 2.21
N PHE A 507 -35.17 -2.23 2.91
CA PHE A 507 -35.17 -2.14 4.37
C PHE A 507 -36.41 -1.44 4.93
N SER A 508 -36.79 -0.29 4.38
CA SER A 508 -37.98 0.44 4.84
C SER A 508 -39.28 -0.35 4.66
N ARG A 509 -39.38 -1.15 3.59
CA ARG A 509 -40.53 -2.05 3.40
C ARG A 509 -40.58 -3.14 4.46
N ASP A 510 -39.45 -3.80 4.73
CA ASP A 510 -39.41 -4.86 5.75
C ASP A 510 -39.76 -4.32 7.14
N VAL A 511 -39.24 -3.14 7.52
CA VAL A 511 -39.57 -2.48 8.80
C VAL A 511 -41.03 -2.06 8.88
N SER A 512 -41.67 -1.68 7.75
CA SER A 512 -43.11 -1.36 7.74
C SER A 512 -44.02 -2.60 7.84
N HIS A 513 -43.47 -3.79 7.66
CA HIS A 513 -44.19 -5.07 7.70
C HIS A 513 -43.91 -5.90 8.97
N THR A 514 -42.95 -5.48 9.82
CA THR A 514 -42.69 -5.99 11.17
C THR A 514 -43.29 -5.08 12.22
#